data_AF-A0A0S2LTB3-F1
#
_entry.id   AF-A0A0S2LTB3-F1
#
_cell.length_a   1.000
_cell.length_b   1.000
_cell.length_c   1.000
_cell.angle_alpha   90.00
_cell.angle_beta   90.00
_cell.angle_gamma   90.00
#
_symmetry.space_group_name_H-M   'P 1'
#
loop_
_entity.id
_entity.type
_entity.pdbx_description
1 polymer ?
#
loop_
_entity_poly.entity_id
_entity_poly.type
_entity_poly.pdbx_seq_one_letter_code
_entity_poly.pdbx_strand_id
1 'polypeptide(L)'
;MLLLIFNKFNSLFLISIIMFFFIMLNSTSIYIQWLSMEFSTILMISMINIKSNNKIVSILYFMMSSISSLLIIIFITLNYSQLYFIKNYDLNNILMISMFLKIGIFPFCFWMIKIYLLSSWKQIFIISTFMKFIPIYFFSSIMYFSSTMMTIMLLNNIFLSLYTNLNFSIKKMFGCSSVFNSLFFFYILQINKNYFFLFMFIYLTLFFMITFMLEFYNIYNQNFKNFSSKAYIIFITLTFMYSMFPLFMTFLFKWEFIILFNSIYSNNLIILLLLLSMMMLWNYFTLLKTLMLKFNFYKNIMKIEILSMKMLIPTIIFFYSMTFLIFNLI
;
A
#
# COMPACT_ATOMS: atom_id res chain seq x y z
N MET A 1 -5.83 -10.73 16.04
CA MET A 1 -6.56 -9.45 16.17
C MET A 1 -7.26 -9.03 14.88
N LEU A 2 -6.57 -9.06 13.72
CA LEU A 2 -7.15 -8.76 12.39
C LEU A 2 -8.49 -9.48 12.11
N LEU A 3 -8.60 -10.77 12.46
CA LEU A 3 -9.81 -11.58 12.22
C LEU A 3 -11.02 -11.22 13.08
N LEU A 4 -10.82 -10.66 14.28
CA LEU A 4 -11.88 -10.42 15.27
C LEU A 4 -12.78 -9.24 14.91
N ILE A 5 -12.36 -8.38 13.97
CA ILE A 5 -13.04 -7.12 13.64
C ILE A 5 -13.95 -7.27 12.42
N PHE A 6 -13.85 -8.40 11.71
CA PHE A 6 -14.65 -8.69 10.55
C PHE A 6 -15.80 -9.64 10.91
N ASN A 7 -17.00 -9.40 10.37
CA ASN A 7 -18.09 -10.38 10.43
C ASN A 7 -17.58 -11.74 9.95
N LYS A 8 -18.15 -12.83 10.48
CA LYS A 8 -17.74 -14.23 10.21
C LYS A 8 -17.54 -14.55 8.73
N PHE A 9 -18.39 -14.01 7.84
CA PHE A 9 -18.21 -14.16 6.38
C PHE A 9 -16.99 -13.41 5.83
N ASN A 10 -16.77 -12.17 6.28
CA ASN A 10 -15.62 -11.38 5.86
C ASN A 10 -14.30 -11.94 6.38
N SER A 11 -14.28 -12.52 7.58
CA SER A 11 -13.10 -13.19 8.10
C SER A 11 -12.74 -14.41 7.24
N LEU A 12 -13.74 -15.17 6.75
CA LEU A 12 -13.50 -16.30 5.84
C LEU A 12 -12.87 -15.84 4.52
N PHE A 13 -13.41 -14.77 3.91
CA PHE A 13 -12.83 -14.18 2.69
C PHE A 13 -11.40 -13.67 2.90
N LEU A 14 -11.11 -13.07 4.05
CA LEU A 14 -9.75 -12.64 4.37
C LEU A 14 -8.79 -13.81 4.52
N ILE A 15 -9.19 -14.88 5.21
CA ILE A 15 -8.38 -16.09 5.34
C ILE A 15 -8.09 -16.66 3.95
N SER A 16 -9.08 -16.79 3.08
CA SER A 16 -8.86 -17.33 1.75
C SER A 16 -7.93 -16.45 0.90
N ILE A 17 -8.06 -15.12 0.96
CA ILE A 17 -7.10 -14.19 0.31
C ILE A 17 -5.67 -14.43 0.81
N ILE A 18 -5.48 -14.56 2.12
CA ILE A 18 -4.16 -14.82 2.71
C ILE A 18 -3.62 -16.19 2.26
N MET A 19 -4.47 -17.22 2.21
CA MET A 19 -4.09 -18.53 1.71
C MET A 19 -3.66 -18.49 0.24
N PHE A 20 -4.37 -17.74 -0.60
CA PHE A 20 -3.97 -17.54 -2.00
C PHE A 20 -2.62 -16.83 -2.12
N PHE A 21 -2.33 -15.86 -1.25
CA PHE A 21 -1.00 -15.25 -1.20
C PHE A 21 0.08 -16.28 -0.87
N PHE A 22 -0.13 -17.17 0.11
CA PHE A 22 0.84 -18.23 0.43
C PHE A 22 1.00 -19.25 -0.70
N ILE A 23 -0.09 -19.66 -1.35
CA ILE A 23 -0.05 -20.55 -2.53
C ILE A 23 0.81 -19.91 -3.61
N MET A 24 0.62 -18.62 -3.85
CA MET A 24 1.37 -17.87 -4.84
C MET A 24 2.87 -17.85 -4.54
N LEU A 25 3.26 -17.57 -3.29
CA LEU A 25 4.66 -17.52 -2.86
C LEU A 25 5.38 -18.86 -3.08
N ASN A 26 4.68 -19.98 -2.85
CA ASN A 26 5.24 -21.33 -2.93
C ASN A 26 5.17 -21.93 -4.35
N SER A 27 4.32 -21.40 -5.22
CA SER A 27 4.13 -21.94 -6.56
C SER A 27 5.25 -21.55 -7.52
N THR A 28 5.74 -22.53 -8.28
CA THR A 28 6.77 -22.34 -9.32
C THR A 28 6.18 -22.02 -10.69
N SER A 29 4.97 -22.50 -11.00
CA SER A 29 4.36 -22.29 -12.31
C SER A 29 3.63 -20.94 -12.38
N ILE A 30 3.92 -20.20 -13.46
CA ILE A 30 3.33 -18.89 -13.75
C ILE A 30 1.79 -18.98 -13.81
N TYR A 31 1.26 -20.08 -14.32
CA TYR A 31 -0.18 -20.30 -14.42
C TYR A 31 -0.86 -20.41 -13.04
N ILE A 32 -0.26 -21.14 -12.08
CA ILE A 32 -0.80 -21.21 -10.71
C ILE A 32 -0.69 -19.86 -10.02
N GLN A 33 0.42 -19.13 -10.21
CA GLN A 33 0.56 -17.77 -9.69
C GLN A 33 -0.53 -16.84 -10.26
N TRP A 34 -0.80 -16.91 -11.56
CA TRP A 34 -1.88 -16.14 -12.19
C TRP A 34 -3.26 -16.51 -11.64
N LEU A 35 -3.58 -17.80 -11.53
CA LEU A 35 -4.84 -18.27 -10.95
C LEU A 35 -5.04 -17.79 -9.51
N SER A 36 -3.99 -17.88 -8.68
CA SER A 36 -4.05 -17.42 -7.28
C SER A 36 -4.38 -15.92 -7.19
N MET A 37 -3.81 -15.13 -8.10
CA MET A 37 -4.11 -13.71 -8.22
C MET A 37 -5.56 -13.48 -8.68
N GLU A 38 -6.07 -14.18 -9.69
CA GLU A 38 -7.47 -14.04 -10.12
C GLU A 38 -8.46 -14.43 -9.01
N PHE A 39 -8.24 -15.57 -8.35
CA PHE A 39 -9.10 -15.97 -7.23
C PHE A 39 -9.11 -14.94 -6.11
N SER A 40 -7.96 -14.33 -5.80
CA SER A 40 -7.93 -13.23 -4.82
C SER A 40 -8.79 -12.04 -5.26
N THR A 41 -8.80 -11.67 -6.55
CA THR A 41 -9.64 -10.59 -7.05
C THR A 41 -11.13 -10.92 -6.99
N ILE A 42 -11.52 -12.16 -7.32
CA ILE A 42 -12.93 -12.60 -7.24
C ILE A 42 -13.42 -12.55 -5.79
N LEU A 43 -12.59 -12.98 -4.83
CA LEU A 43 -12.90 -12.90 -3.40
C LEU A 43 -13.01 -11.46 -2.91
N MET A 44 -12.20 -10.54 -3.46
CA MET A 44 -12.33 -9.11 -3.14
C MET A 44 -13.68 -8.56 -3.62
N ILE A 45 -14.05 -8.88 -4.87
CA ILE A 45 -15.28 -8.40 -5.49
C ILE A 45 -16.50 -8.92 -4.72
N SER A 46 -16.50 -10.20 -4.33
CA SER A 46 -17.57 -10.78 -3.51
C SER A 46 -17.65 -10.09 -2.14
N MET A 47 -16.51 -9.84 -1.50
CA MET A 47 -16.45 -9.14 -0.21
C MET A 47 -17.00 -7.71 -0.29
N ILE A 48 -16.75 -6.99 -1.38
CA ILE A 48 -17.32 -5.65 -1.62
C ILE A 48 -18.84 -5.76 -1.80
N ASN A 49 -19.30 -6.64 -2.68
CA ASN A 49 -20.71 -6.78 -3.05
C ASN A 49 -21.63 -7.17 -1.90
N ILE A 50 -21.17 -8.02 -0.98
CA ILE A 50 -22.01 -8.51 0.13
C ILE A 50 -22.39 -7.38 1.11
N LYS A 51 -21.53 -6.36 1.26
CA LYS A 51 -21.67 -5.34 2.30
C LYS A 51 -22.00 -3.95 1.80
N SER A 52 -21.58 -3.57 0.60
CA SER A 52 -21.74 -2.20 0.13
C SER A 52 -23.00 -2.04 -0.73
N ASN A 53 -23.84 -1.06 -0.37
CA ASN A 53 -24.91 -0.59 -1.25
C ASN A 53 -24.34 -0.04 -2.57
N ASN A 54 -23.12 0.51 -2.53
CA ASN A 54 -22.43 1.08 -3.69
C ASN A 54 -21.72 0.01 -4.52
N LYS A 55 -22.47 -0.65 -5.41
CA LYS A 55 -21.95 -1.64 -6.38
C LYS A 55 -20.99 -1.04 -7.43
N ILE A 56 -20.87 0.27 -7.52
CA ILE A 56 -19.94 0.95 -8.44
C ILE A 56 -18.50 0.51 -8.17
N VAL A 57 -18.14 0.31 -6.90
CA VAL A 57 -16.77 -0.07 -6.50
C VAL A 57 -16.40 -1.45 -7.02
N SER A 58 -17.30 -2.43 -6.87
CA SER A 58 -17.07 -3.80 -7.34
C SER A 58 -17.04 -3.90 -8.85
N ILE A 59 -17.93 -3.17 -9.55
CA ILE A 59 -17.95 -3.14 -11.02
C ILE A 59 -16.65 -2.52 -11.56
N LEU A 60 -16.23 -1.36 -11.03
CA LEU A 60 -14.98 -0.73 -11.46
C LEU A 60 -13.76 -1.62 -11.19
N TYR A 61 -13.73 -2.29 -10.04
CA TYR A 61 -12.64 -3.19 -9.71
C TYR A 61 -12.60 -4.39 -10.65
N PHE A 62 -13.74 -5.04 -10.88
CA PHE A 62 -13.87 -6.15 -11.80
C PHE A 62 -13.44 -5.79 -13.23
N MET A 63 -13.90 -4.66 -13.75
CA MET A 63 -13.59 -4.26 -15.14
C MET A 63 -12.10 -4.00 -15.33
N MET A 64 -11.44 -3.29 -14.41
CA MET A 64 -10.01 -3.01 -14.54
C MET A 64 -9.17 -4.26 -14.29
N SER A 65 -9.57 -5.10 -13.32
CA SER A 65 -8.86 -6.37 -13.05
C SER A 65 -9.00 -7.35 -14.21
N SER A 66 -10.17 -7.46 -14.84
CA SER A 66 -10.40 -8.38 -15.96
C SER A 66 -9.62 -7.97 -17.21
N ILE A 67 -9.55 -6.67 -17.53
CA ILE A 67 -8.71 -6.18 -18.64
C ILE A 67 -7.24 -6.51 -18.37
N SER A 68 -6.76 -6.29 -17.13
CA SER A 68 -5.38 -6.62 -16.77
C SER A 68 -5.09 -8.12 -16.89
N SER A 69 -6.03 -8.98 -16.51
CA SER A 69 -5.84 -10.43 -16.53
C SER A 69 -5.91 -11.01 -17.94
N LEU A 70 -6.73 -10.44 -18.82
CA LEU A 70 -6.72 -10.74 -20.25
C LEU A 70 -5.37 -10.45 -20.88
N LEU A 71 -4.76 -9.28 -20.59
CA LEU A 71 -3.42 -8.94 -21.08
C LEU A 71 -2.37 -9.93 -20.59
N ILE A 72 -2.47 -10.40 -19.34
CA ILE A 72 -1.56 -11.41 -18.80
C ILE A 72 -1.72 -12.76 -19.52
N ILE A 73 -2.96 -13.20 -19.79
CA ILE A 73 -3.19 -14.45 -20.54
C ILE A 73 -2.63 -14.32 -21.96
N ILE A 74 -2.85 -13.19 -22.63
CA ILE A 74 -2.29 -12.93 -23.97
C ILE A 74 -0.76 -13.02 -23.93
N PHE A 75 -0.12 -12.44 -22.92
CA PHE A 75 1.33 -12.58 -22.74
C PHE A 75 1.73 -14.05 -22.55
N ILE A 76 1.04 -14.79 -21.69
CA ILE A 76 1.34 -16.19 -21.41
C ILE A 76 1.22 -17.04 -22.69
N THR A 77 0.15 -16.86 -23.49
CA THR A 77 -0.05 -17.62 -24.73
C THR A 77 0.98 -17.28 -25.81
N LEU A 78 1.36 -16.00 -25.95
CA LEU A 78 2.42 -15.57 -26.87
C LEU A 78 3.80 -16.06 -26.43
N ASN A 79 4.08 -16.11 -25.13
CA ASN A 79 5.32 -16.67 -24.61
C ASN A 79 5.43 -18.17 -24.84
N TYR A 80 4.34 -18.93 -24.63
CA TYR A 80 4.37 -20.38 -24.83
C TYR A 80 4.54 -20.76 -26.32
N SER A 81 4.08 -19.92 -27.25
CA SER A 81 4.29 -20.15 -28.68
C SER A 81 5.70 -19.76 -29.14
N GLN A 82 6.33 -18.77 -28.49
CA GLN A 82 7.71 -18.37 -28.73
C GLN A 82 8.63 -19.05 -27.70
N LEU A 83 8.94 -20.33 -27.95
CA LEU A 83 9.62 -21.27 -27.03
C LEU A 83 10.86 -20.74 -26.29
N TYR A 84 11.53 -19.70 -26.76
CA TYR A 84 12.62 -19.06 -26.05
C TYR A 84 12.66 -17.59 -26.42
N PHE A 85 12.25 -16.70 -25.51
CA PHE A 85 12.95 -15.45 -25.13
C PHE A 85 12.02 -14.59 -24.26
N ILE A 86 12.13 -14.78 -22.93
CA ILE A 86 11.60 -13.88 -21.88
C ILE A 86 12.22 -12.45 -21.98
N LYS A 87 13.02 -12.17 -23.02
CA LYS A 87 13.71 -10.92 -23.28
C LYS A 87 13.19 -10.19 -24.53
N ASN A 88 11.96 -10.47 -24.96
CA ASN A 88 11.32 -9.62 -25.96
C ASN A 88 10.79 -8.35 -25.28
N TYR A 89 11.37 -7.20 -25.63
CA TYR A 89 10.98 -5.90 -25.08
C TYR A 89 9.49 -5.61 -25.26
N ASP A 90 8.90 -6.04 -26.38
CA ASP A 90 7.48 -5.83 -26.68
C ASP A 90 6.56 -6.64 -25.76
N LEU A 91 6.92 -7.91 -25.49
CA LEU A 91 6.16 -8.76 -24.56
C LEU A 91 6.27 -8.23 -23.11
N ASN A 92 7.45 -7.70 -22.74
CA ASN A 92 7.63 -7.04 -21.45
C ASN A 92 6.81 -5.76 -21.33
N ASN A 93 6.63 -4.99 -22.42
CA ASN A 93 5.77 -3.80 -22.43
C ASN A 93 4.29 -4.15 -22.22
N ILE A 94 3.80 -5.26 -22.79
CA ILE A 94 2.43 -5.75 -22.55
C ILE A 94 2.23 -6.07 -21.06
N LEU A 95 3.19 -6.78 -20.46
CA LEU A 95 3.17 -7.04 -19.03
C LEU A 95 3.21 -5.76 -18.21
N MET A 96 4.07 -4.81 -18.58
CA MET A 96 4.19 -3.51 -17.92
C MET A 96 2.84 -2.78 -17.86
N ILE A 97 2.13 -2.71 -18.99
CA ILE A 97 0.78 -2.11 -19.07
C ILE A 97 -0.21 -2.88 -18.18
N SER A 98 -0.16 -4.22 -18.21
CA SER A 98 -1.05 -5.06 -17.39
C SER A 98 -0.84 -4.84 -15.89
N MET A 99 0.40 -4.62 -15.47
CA MET A 99 0.75 -4.29 -14.08
C MET A 99 0.23 -2.91 -13.68
N PHE A 100 0.39 -1.91 -14.53
CA PHE A 100 -0.07 -0.55 -14.22
C PHE A 100 -1.59 -0.52 -14.05
N LEU A 101 -2.31 -1.24 -14.91
CA LEU A 101 -3.75 -1.44 -14.77
C LEU A 101 -4.10 -2.11 -13.44
N LYS A 102 -3.43 -3.21 -13.07
CA LYS A 102 -3.84 -4.02 -11.90
C LYS A 102 -3.51 -3.36 -10.56
N ILE A 103 -2.34 -2.76 -10.41
CA ILE A 103 -1.91 -2.10 -9.16
C ILE A 103 -2.47 -0.67 -9.06
N GLY A 104 -2.93 -0.11 -10.18
CA GLY A 104 -3.47 1.26 -10.24
C GLY A 104 -2.36 2.31 -10.22
N ILE A 105 -1.30 2.05 -10.98
CA ILE A 105 -0.19 2.99 -11.18
C ILE A 105 -0.50 3.87 -12.41
N PHE A 106 0.01 5.10 -12.46
CA PHE A 106 -0.20 5.98 -13.61
C PHE A 106 0.30 5.33 -14.91
N PRO A 107 -0.42 5.52 -16.04
CA PRO A 107 -1.54 6.42 -16.30
C PRO A 107 -2.90 5.98 -15.71
N PHE A 108 -3.02 4.75 -15.24
CA PHE A 108 -4.26 4.17 -14.72
C PHE A 108 -4.42 4.36 -13.21
N CYS A 109 -4.07 5.53 -12.65
CA CYS A 109 -4.18 5.75 -11.20
C CYS A 109 -5.61 6.17 -10.75
N PHE A 110 -6.36 6.81 -11.65
CA PHE A 110 -7.64 7.45 -11.28
C PHE A 110 -8.73 6.48 -10.81
N TRP A 111 -8.81 5.28 -11.40
CA TRP A 111 -9.81 4.28 -10.99
C TRP A 111 -9.57 3.83 -9.54
N MET A 112 -8.30 3.60 -9.18
CA MET A 112 -7.90 3.22 -7.83
C MET A 112 -8.26 4.33 -6.84
N ILE A 113 -7.93 5.59 -7.13
CA ILE A 113 -8.27 6.72 -6.25
C ILE A 113 -9.80 6.86 -6.09
N LYS A 114 -10.57 6.67 -7.15
CA LYS A 114 -12.05 6.70 -7.12
C LYS A 114 -12.62 5.59 -6.24
N ILE A 115 -12.04 4.39 -6.30
CA ILE A 115 -12.39 3.26 -5.42
C ILE A 115 -12.15 3.61 -3.95
N TYR A 116 -11.03 4.26 -3.63
CA TYR A 116 -10.72 4.63 -2.24
C TYR A 116 -11.74 5.63 -1.69
N LEU A 117 -12.19 6.60 -2.49
CA LEU A 117 -13.20 7.59 -2.05
C LEU A 117 -14.53 6.93 -1.65
N LEU A 118 -14.98 5.95 -2.45
CA LEU A 118 -16.28 5.31 -2.33
C LEU A 118 -16.31 4.12 -1.34
N SER A 119 -15.15 3.58 -0.96
CA SER A 119 -15.06 2.38 -0.12
C SER A 119 -15.01 2.70 1.38
N SER A 120 -15.30 1.69 2.21
CA SER A 120 -15.16 1.75 3.68
C SER A 120 -13.72 1.55 4.12
N TRP A 121 -13.35 1.97 5.34
CA TRP A 121 -11.98 1.82 5.86
C TRP A 121 -11.47 0.38 5.87
N LYS A 122 -12.35 -0.57 6.19
CA LYS A 122 -12.08 -2.02 6.07
C LYS A 122 -11.73 -2.45 4.65
N GLN A 123 -12.47 -1.96 3.66
CA GLN A 123 -12.20 -2.27 2.25
C GLN A 123 -10.90 -1.60 1.79
N ILE A 124 -10.69 -0.34 2.17
CA ILE A 124 -9.45 0.41 1.90
C ILE A 124 -8.23 -0.33 2.43
N PHE A 125 -8.29 -0.86 3.65
CA PHE A 125 -7.22 -1.69 4.23
C PHE A 125 -6.85 -2.85 3.30
N ILE A 126 -7.83 -3.65 2.87
CA ILE A 126 -7.60 -4.86 2.08
C ILE A 126 -7.09 -4.53 0.67
N ILE A 127 -7.66 -3.50 0.03
CA ILE A 127 -7.26 -3.04 -1.31
C ILE A 127 -5.82 -2.52 -1.29
N SER A 128 -5.42 -1.84 -0.23
CA SER A 128 -4.08 -1.24 -0.12
C SER A 128 -2.98 -2.22 0.25
N THR A 129 -3.32 -3.41 0.73
CA THR A 129 -2.37 -4.37 1.32
C THR A 129 -2.31 -5.64 0.46
N PHE A 130 -3.07 -6.68 0.80
CA PHE A 130 -3.02 -7.98 0.14
C PHE A 130 -3.28 -7.88 -1.37
N MET A 131 -4.26 -7.08 -1.78
CA MET A 131 -4.59 -6.90 -3.19
C MET A 131 -3.49 -6.18 -4.00
N LYS A 132 -2.53 -5.53 -3.34
CA LYS A 132 -1.34 -4.98 -3.98
C LYS A 132 -0.16 -5.93 -3.90
N PHE A 133 0.09 -6.54 -2.74
CA PHE A 133 1.24 -7.44 -2.56
C PHE A 133 1.19 -8.66 -3.49
N ILE A 134 0.00 -9.23 -3.71
CA ILE A 134 -0.21 -10.35 -4.63
C ILE A 134 0.25 -9.95 -6.06
N PRO A 135 -0.34 -8.94 -6.74
CA PRO A 135 0.14 -8.51 -8.06
C PRO A 135 1.60 -8.06 -8.09
N ILE A 136 2.09 -7.31 -7.09
CA ILE A 136 3.49 -6.83 -7.08
C ILE A 136 4.45 -8.03 -7.08
N TYR A 137 4.19 -9.06 -6.27
CA TYR A 137 4.99 -10.29 -6.29
C TYR A 137 4.91 -11.00 -7.64
N PHE A 138 3.71 -11.12 -8.22
CA PHE A 138 3.46 -11.77 -9.52
C PHE A 138 4.29 -11.13 -10.63
N PHE A 139 4.18 -9.82 -10.74
CA PHE A 139 4.84 -9.10 -11.82
C PHE A 139 6.35 -9.07 -11.63
N SER A 140 6.83 -9.03 -10.38
CA SER A 140 8.26 -9.06 -10.10
C SER A 140 8.94 -10.37 -10.51
N SER A 141 8.23 -11.51 -10.51
CA SER A 141 8.79 -12.81 -10.89
C SER A 141 8.87 -13.01 -12.41
N ILE A 142 8.10 -12.27 -13.20
CA ILE A 142 7.95 -12.48 -14.64
C ILE A 142 8.58 -11.35 -15.47
N MET A 143 8.50 -10.10 -14.99
CA MET A 143 8.97 -8.96 -15.76
C MET A 143 10.48 -8.78 -15.71
N TYR A 144 11.01 -8.32 -16.83
CA TYR A 144 12.36 -7.79 -16.90
C TYR A 144 12.37 -6.31 -16.53
N PHE A 145 13.30 -5.93 -15.65
CA PHE A 145 13.45 -4.54 -15.24
C PHE A 145 14.21 -3.73 -16.30
N SER A 146 13.46 -2.93 -17.07
CA SER A 146 14.05 -1.95 -17.96
C SER A 146 14.22 -0.59 -17.27
N SER A 147 15.24 0.17 -17.67
CA SER A 147 15.42 1.55 -17.21
C SER A 147 14.22 2.45 -17.59
N THR A 148 13.54 2.14 -18.70
CA THR A 148 12.31 2.83 -19.12
C THR A 148 11.16 2.60 -18.13
N MET A 149 10.97 1.37 -17.65
CA MET A 149 9.96 1.09 -16.61
C MET A 149 10.26 1.87 -15.34
N MET A 150 11.53 1.92 -14.92
CA MET A 150 11.95 2.67 -13.74
C MET A 150 11.59 4.16 -13.82
N THR A 151 11.96 4.80 -14.93
CA THR A 151 11.70 6.23 -15.12
C THR A 151 10.21 6.55 -15.17
N ILE A 152 9.40 5.73 -15.84
CA ILE A 152 7.94 5.88 -15.85
C ILE A 152 7.37 5.77 -14.43
N MET A 153 7.77 4.74 -13.67
CA MET A 153 7.37 4.55 -12.28
C MET A 153 7.70 5.79 -11.42
N LEU A 154 8.90 6.36 -11.57
CA LEU A 154 9.29 7.54 -10.80
C LEU A 154 8.49 8.79 -11.20
N LEU A 155 8.27 9.03 -12.48
CA LEU A 155 7.45 10.16 -12.98
C LEU A 155 6.02 10.08 -12.45
N ASN A 156 5.46 8.87 -12.37
CA ASN A 156 4.15 8.62 -11.81
C ASN A 156 4.03 9.13 -10.38
N ASN A 157 5.05 8.88 -9.56
CA ASN A 157 5.09 9.35 -8.19
C ASN A 157 5.09 10.89 -8.08
N ILE A 158 5.66 11.60 -9.06
CA ILE A 158 5.61 13.08 -9.10
C ILE A 158 4.15 13.49 -9.25
N PHE A 159 3.48 12.94 -10.28
CA PHE A 159 2.09 13.24 -10.57
C PHE A 159 1.17 12.96 -9.37
N LEU A 160 1.33 11.81 -8.73
CA LEU A 160 0.53 11.44 -7.55
C LEU A 160 0.73 12.42 -6.39
N SER A 161 1.96 12.82 -6.12
CA SER A 161 2.27 13.74 -5.03
C SER A 161 1.67 15.14 -5.21
N LEU A 162 1.50 15.58 -6.45
CA LEU A 162 0.82 16.83 -6.77
C LEU A 162 -0.71 16.65 -6.74
N TYR A 163 -1.19 15.54 -7.29
CA TYR A 163 -2.63 15.27 -7.43
C TYR A 163 -3.36 15.13 -6.09
N THR A 164 -2.69 14.65 -5.03
CA THR A 164 -3.25 14.61 -3.67
C THR A 164 -3.77 15.94 -3.17
N ASN A 165 -3.09 17.03 -3.55
CA ASN A 165 -3.34 18.36 -3.00
C ASN A 165 -4.52 19.05 -3.66
N LEU A 166 -4.85 18.63 -4.87
CA LEU A 166 -6.07 19.01 -5.55
C LEU A 166 -7.25 18.33 -4.85
N ASN A 167 -8.16 19.11 -4.24
CA ASN A 167 -9.35 18.61 -3.54
C ASN A 167 -9.01 17.57 -2.46
N PHE A 168 -8.37 18.04 -1.39
CA PHE A 168 -7.93 17.21 -0.27
C PHE A 168 -9.08 16.40 0.37
N SER A 169 -8.92 15.09 0.42
CA SER A 169 -9.70 14.21 1.30
C SER A 169 -8.79 13.15 1.90
N ILE A 170 -9.13 12.68 3.11
CA ILE A 170 -8.30 11.72 3.84
C ILE A 170 -8.19 10.41 3.05
N LYS A 171 -9.32 9.92 2.52
CA LYS A 171 -9.35 8.71 1.69
C LYS A 171 -8.54 8.86 0.41
N LYS A 172 -8.59 10.02 -0.27
CA LYS A 172 -7.77 10.30 -1.45
C LYS A 172 -6.29 10.32 -1.09
N MET A 173 -5.91 10.95 0.02
CA MET A 173 -4.52 11.02 0.49
C MET A 173 -3.96 9.61 0.77
N PHE A 174 -4.71 8.75 1.48
CA PHE A 174 -4.29 7.37 1.70
C PHE A 174 -4.29 6.52 0.42
N GLY A 175 -5.23 6.78 -0.50
CA GLY A 175 -5.22 6.17 -1.83
C GLY A 175 -3.95 6.49 -2.61
N CYS A 176 -3.62 7.77 -2.74
CA CYS A 176 -2.43 8.20 -3.46
C CYS A 176 -1.13 7.73 -2.78
N SER A 177 -1.04 7.79 -1.45
CA SER A 177 0.15 7.31 -0.75
C SER A 177 0.34 5.79 -0.83
N SER A 178 -0.75 5.01 -0.80
CA SER A 178 -0.65 3.57 -1.03
C SER A 178 -0.19 3.22 -2.45
N VAL A 179 -0.52 4.05 -3.46
CA VAL A 179 0.00 3.87 -4.83
C VAL A 179 1.46 4.34 -4.90
N PHE A 180 1.82 5.43 -4.22
CA PHE A 180 3.20 5.88 -4.12
C PHE A 180 4.12 4.81 -3.50
N ASN A 181 3.68 4.19 -2.40
CA ASN A 181 4.42 3.12 -1.72
C ASN A 181 4.51 1.83 -2.56
N SER A 182 3.59 1.60 -3.51
CA SER A 182 3.66 0.44 -4.41
C SER A 182 4.92 0.40 -5.27
N LEU A 183 5.46 1.57 -5.62
CA LEU A 183 6.73 1.70 -6.32
C LEU A 183 7.91 1.20 -5.46
N PHE A 184 7.95 1.60 -4.19
CA PHE A 184 8.99 1.15 -3.25
C PHE A 184 8.95 -0.37 -3.08
N PHE A 185 7.75 -0.94 -2.90
CA PHE A 185 7.57 -2.39 -2.82
C PHE A 185 8.11 -3.12 -4.04
N PHE A 186 7.82 -2.60 -5.25
CA PHE A 186 8.28 -3.21 -6.49
C PHE A 186 9.80 -3.15 -6.64
N TYR A 187 10.43 -2.03 -6.26
CA TYR A 187 11.89 -1.89 -6.29
C TYR A 187 12.60 -2.76 -5.26
N ILE A 188 12.10 -2.80 -4.03
CA ILE A 188 12.69 -3.63 -2.96
C ILE A 188 12.62 -5.11 -3.37
N LEU A 189 11.51 -5.57 -3.95
CA LEU A 189 11.35 -6.95 -4.39
C LEU A 189 12.42 -7.40 -5.38
N GLN A 190 12.78 -6.53 -6.33
CA GLN A 190 13.82 -6.85 -7.30
C GLN A 190 15.20 -6.92 -6.68
N ILE A 191 15.49 -6.04 -5.73
CA ILE A 191 16.79 -5.99 -5.08
C ILE A 191 16.93 -7.19 -4.15
N ASN A 192 15.95 -7.39 -3.27
CA ASN A 192 15.97 -8.47 -2.29
C ASN A 192 14.56 -8.77 -1.74
N LYS A 193 14.17 -10.04 -1.86
CA LYS A 193 12.89 -10.55 -1.37
C LYS A 193 12.72 -10.45 0.15
N ASN A 194 13.80 -10.61 0.92
CA ASN A 194 13.71 -10.60 2.38
C ASN A 194 13.35 -9.20 2.90
N TYR A 195 13.99 -8.16 2.36
CA TYR A 195 13.66 -6.77 2.68
C TYR A 195 12.22 -6.42 2.28
N PHE A 196 11.71 -6.99 1.19
CA PHE A 196 10.32 -6.79 0.80
C PHE A 196 9.35 -7.34 1.86
N PHE A 197 9.55 -8.57 2.33
CA PHE A 197 8.67 -9.16 3.35
C PHE A 197 8.66 -8.35 4.64
N LEU A 198 9.82 -7.85 5.05
CA LEU A 198 9.95 -7.00 6.22
C LEU A 198 9.18 -5.68 6.04
N PHE A 199 9.41 -4.98 4.93
CA PHE A 199 8.74 -3.72 4.64
C PHE A 199 7.22 -3.89 4.49
N MET A 200 6.78 -4.99 3.87
CA MET A 200 5.38 -5.38 3.77
C MET A 200 4.74 -5.51 5.14
N PHE A 201 5.41 -6.19 6.09
CA PHE A 201 4.88 -6.42 7.43
C PHE A 201 4.75 -5.11 8.22
N ILE A 202 5.74 -4.22 8.14
CA ILE A 202 5.70 -2.90 8.78
C ILE A 202 4.57 -2.05 8.20
N TYR A 203 4.44 -2.03 6.88
CA TYR A 203 3.35 -1.31 6.23
C TYR A 203 1.97 -1.87 6.62
N LEU A 204 1.81 -3.20 6.64
CA LEU A 204 0.59 -3.88 7.06
C LEU A 204 0.15 -3.44 8.46
N THR A 205 1.08 -3.47 9.41
CA THR A 205 0.79 -3.12 10.81
C THR A 205 0.41 -1.65 10.96
N LEU A 206 1.18 -0.72 10.37
CA LEU A 206 0.89 0.72 10.43
C LEU A 206 -0.44 1.07 9.78
N PHE A 207 -0.67 0.55 8.57
CA PHE A 207 -1.88 0.88 7.83
C PHE A 207 -3.12 0.28 8.49
N PHE A 208 -2.99 -0.91 9.10
CA PHE A 208 -4.05 -1.49 9.92
C PHE A 208 -4.41 -0.56 11.10
N MET A 209 -3.42 -0.08 11.86
CA MET A 209 -3.69 0.78 13.02
C MET A 209 -4.36 2.11 12.62
N ILE A 210 -3.92 2.71 11.51
CA ILE A 210 -4.52 3.95 11.00
C ILE A 210 -5.97 3.73 10.56
N THR A 211 -6.22 2.72 9.72
CA THR A 211 -7.56 2.45 9.19
C THR A 211 -8.53 2.01 10.26
N PHE A 212 -8.07 1.22 11.24
CA PHE A 212 -8.81 0.87 12.44
C PHE A 212 -9.23 2.14 13.18
N MET A 213 -8.28 2.99 13.58
CA MET A 213 -8.60 4.25 14.29
C MET A 213 -9.62 5.11 13.53
N LEU A 214 -9.49 5.27 12.22
CA LEU A 214 -10.43 6.06 11.41
C LEU A 214 -11.83 5.44 11.36
N GLU A 215 -11.93 4.11 11.41
CA GLU A 215 -13.20 3.41 11.50
C GLU A 215 -13.84 3.58 12.89
N PHE A 216 -13.09 3.44 13.99
CA PHE A 216 -13.64 3.60 15.36
C PHE A 216 -14.27 4.98 15.57
N TYR A 217 -13.66 6.02 15.01
CA TYR A 217 -14.16 7.39 15.14
C TYR A 217 -15.09 7.82 13.99
N ASN A 218 -15.41 6.92 13.05
CA ASN A 218 -16.28 7.15 11.89
C ASN A 218 -15.87 8.38 11.06
N ILE A 219 -14.57 8.58 10.86
CA ILE A 219 -14.04 9.73 10.12
C ILE A 219 -13.97 9.36 8.64
N TYR A 220 -14.90 9.85 7.84
CA TYR A 220 -14.88 9.60 6.39
C TYR A 220 -14.24 10.74 5.58
N ASN A 221 -14.39 11.98 6.06
CA ASN A 221 -13.87 13.22 5.46
C ASN A 221 -13.04 13.99 6.51
N GLN A 222 -12.63 15.23 6.20
CA GLN A 222 -11.83 16.11 7.07
C GLN A 222 -12.53 16.55 8.39
N ASN A 223 -13.59 15.88 8.81
CA ASN A 223 -14.33 16.18 10.03
C ASN A 223 -13.79 15.35 11.19
N PHE A 224 -12.87 15.95 11.94
CA PHE A 224 -12.20 15.31 13.08
C PHE A 224 -12.87 15.60 14.44
N LYS A 225 -14.08 16.18 14.45
CA LYS A 225 -14.76 16.62 15.69
C LYS A 225 -14.88 15.53 16.76
N ASN A 226 -14.96 14.26 16.35
CA ASN A 226 -15.15 13.13 17.26
C ASN A 226 -13.84 12.64 17.90
N PHE A 227 -12.68 13.14 17.50
CA PHE A 227 -11.42 12.73 18.13
C PHE A 227 -11.25 13.37 19.51
N SER A 228 -10.90 12.53 20.49
CA SER A 228 -10.38 13.01 21.76
C SER A 228 -8.97 13.59 21.60
N SER A 229 -8.52 14.43 22.53
CA SER A 229 -7.17 15.02 22.51
C SER A 229 -6.06 13.96 22.44
N LYS A 230 -6.21 12.86 23.17
CA LYS A 230 -5.29 11.71 23.13
C LYS A 230 -5.32 11.01 21.77
N ALA A 231 -6.50 10.82 21.18
CA ALA A 231 -6.64 10.19 19.86
C ALA A 231 -6.01 11.03 18.75
N TYR A 232 -6.09 12.37 18.83
CA TYR A 232 -5.38 13.26 17.90
C TYR A 232 -3.87 13.05 17.91
N ILE A 233 -3.26 13.03 19.10
CA ILE A 233 -1.80 12.84 19.24
C ILE A 233 -1.39 11.48 18.66
N ILE A 234 -2.14 10.42 18.98
CA ILE A 234 -1.88 9.07 18.46
C ILE A 234 -2.05 9.01 16.94
N PHE A 235 -3.08 9.67 16.39
CA PHE A 235 -3.27 9.71 14.95
C PHE A 235 -2.11 10.43 14.25
N ILE A 236 -1.66 11.57 14.81
CA ILE A 236 -0.51 12.32 14.29
C ILE A 236 0.75 11.43 14.29
N THR A 237 1.08 10.78 15.40
CA THR A 237 2.26 9.91 15.47
C THR A 237 2.16 8.74 14.49
N LEU A 238 1.00 8.09 14.39
CA LEU A 238 0.78 7.01 13.42
C LEU A 238 0.92 7.48 11.96
N THR A 239 0.40 8.66 11.61
CA THR A 239 0.55 9.21 10.26
C THR A 239 1.99 9.52 9.91
N PHE A 240 2.78 10.04 10.86
CA PHE A 240 4.21 10.27 10.63
C PHE A 240 5.02 8.98 10.53
N MET A 241 4.72 7.97 11.38
CA MET A 241 5.30 6.63 11.26
C MET A 241 5.02 6.05 9.87
N TYR A 242 3.78 6.15 9.37
CA TYR A 242 3.41 5.68 8.04
C TYR A 242 4.13 6.43 6.91
N SER A 243 4.34 7.72 7.08
CA SER A 243 5.07 8.54 6.11
C SER A 243 6.59 8.32 6.10
N MET A 244 7.12 7.55 7.06
CA MET A 244 8.56 7.32 7.25
C MET A 244 9.32 8.63 7.52
N PHE A 245 8.83 9.42 8.46
CA PHE A 245 9.48 10.66 8.87
C PHE A 245 10.77 10.38 9.68
N PRO A 246 11.86 11.17 9.54
CA PRO A 246 13.19 10.84 10.08
C PRO A 246 13.27 10.50 11.58
N LEU A 247 12.39 11.07 12.41
CA LEU A 247 12.36 10.82 13.87
C LEU A 247 11.93 9.39 14.25
N PHE A 248 11.36 8.64 13.31
CA PHE A 248 10.71 7.37 13.59
C PHE A 248 11.48 6.19 12.98
N MET A 249 11.40 5.02 13.62
CA MET A 249 12.10 3.81 13.17
C MET A 249 11.76 3.40 11.74
N THR A 250 10.56 3.76 11.26
CA THR A 250 10.13 3.47 9.89
C THR A 250 11.00 4.16 8.83
N PHE A 251 11.69 5.25 9.19
CA PHE A 251 12.67 5.91 8.32
C PHE A 251 13.91 5.05 8.08
N LEU A 252 14.34 4.23 9.05
CA LEU A 252 15.51 3.37 8.90
C LEU A 252 15.35 2.42 7.71
N PHE A 253 14.18 1.80 7.55
CA PHE A 253 13.91 0.91 6.41
C PHE A 253 13.95 1.63 5.06
N LYS A 254 13.49 2.88 5.02
CA LYS A 254 13.57 3.70 3.81
C LYS A 254 15.02 4.09 3.51
N TRP A 255 15.80 4.38 4.54
CA TRP A 255 17.21 4.70 4.42
C TRP A 255 18.03 3.51 3.92
N GLU A 256 17.81 2.32 4.49
CA GLU A 256 18.40 1.07 4.01
C GLU A 256 18.04 0.78 2.56
N PHE A 257 16.77 0.97 2.19
CA PHE A 257 16.36 0.85 0.80
C PHE A 257 17.15 1.81 -0.10
N ILE A 258 17.34 3.07 0.30
CA ILE A 258 18.12 4.03 -0.48
C ILE A 258 19.57 3.60 -0.61
N ILE A 259 20.19 3.07 0.45
CA ILE A 259 21.57 2.55 0.39
C ILE A 259 21.67 1.39 -0.60
N LEU A 260 20.74 0.42 -0.52
CA LEU A 260 20.68 -0.71 -1.44
C LEU A 260 20.37 -0.29 -2.88
N PHE A 261 19.56 0.75 -3.05
CA PHE A 261 19.25 1.29 -4.37
C PHE A 261 20.46 2.01 -4.98
N ASN A 262 21.28 2.67 -4.14
CA ASN A 262 22.50 3.36 -4.55
C ASN A 262 23.59 2.43 -5.09
N SER A 263 23.67 1.20 -4.58
CA SER A 263 24.68 0.25 -5.08
C SER A 263 24.36 -0.25 -6.49
N ILE A 264 23.11 -0.15 -6.95
CA ILE A 264 22.64 -0.72 -8.22
C ILE A 264 22.38 0.39 -9.26
N TYR A 265 21.89 1.55 -8.85
CA TYR A 265 21.41 2.60 -9.74
C TYR A 265 22.20 3.90 -9.61
N SER A 266 22.18 4.71 -10.67
CA SER A 266 22.85 6.01 -10.71
C SER A 266 22.33 7.00 -9.65
N ASN A 267 23.22 7.87 -9.17
CA ASN A 267 22.91 8.92 -8.18
C ASN A 267 21.70 9.81 -8.57
N ASN A 268 21.49 10.08 -9.86
CA ASN A 268 20.40 10.94 -10.33
C ASN A 268 19.01 10.36 -10.01
N LEU A 269 18.83 9.04 -10.15
CA LEU A 269 17.57 8.37 -9.86
C LEU A 269 17.25 8.42 -8.36
N ILE A 270 18.28 8.37 -7.52
CA ILE A 270 18.14 8.46 -6.05
C ILE A 270 17.70 9.86 -5.64
N ILE A 271 18.33 10.89 -6.19
CA ILE A 271 17.98 12.29 -5.92
C ILE A 271 16.50 12.51 -6.29
N LEU A 272 16.09 12.02 -7.46
CA LEU A 272 14.69 12.09 -7.89
C LEU A 272 13.76 11.37 -6.90
N LEU A 273 14.10 10.15 -6.48
CA LEU A 273 13.32 9.36 -5.52
C LEU A 273 13.22 10.04 -4.14
N LEU A 274 14.29 10.70 -3.69
CA LEU A 274 14.29 11.49 -2.45
C LEU A 274 13.36 12.69 -2.55
N LEU A 275 13.47 13.49 -3.61
CA LEU A 275 12.61 14.66 -3.86
C LEU A 275 11.13 14.26 -3.93
N LEU A 276 10.83 13.18 -4.64
CA LEU A 276 9.51 12.56 -4.72
C LEU A 276 8.93 12.23 -3.35
N SER A 277 9.76 11.63 -2.50
CA SER A 277 9.35 11.24 -1.17
C SER A 277 9.12 12.43 -0.24
N MET A 278 9.87 13.54 -0.44
CA MET A 278 9.65 14.80 0.26
C MET A 278 8.33 15.46 -0.17
N MET A 279 7.99 15.42 -1.46
CA MET A 279 6.70 15.93 -1.94
C MET A 279 5.52 15.15 -1.33
N MET A 280 5.61 13.82 -1.22
CA MET A 280 4.58 13.06 -0.52
C MET A 280 4.52 13.36 0.98
N LEU A 281 5.67 13.57 1.63
CA LEU A 281 5.73 13.98 3.04
C LEU A 281 5.00 15.31 3.28
N TRP A 282 5.13 16.27 2.35
CA TRP A 282 4.39 17.54 2.40
C TRP A 282 2.87 17.34 2.50
N ASN A 283 2.34 16.33 1.81
CA ASN A 283 0.89 16.04 1.82
C ASN A 283 0.41 15.50 3.17
N TYR A 284 1.29 14.92 3.99
CA TYR A 284 0.97 14.60 5.37
C TYR A 284 1.05 15.85 6.27
N PHE A 285 1.98 16.78 6.01
CA PHE A 285 2.00 18.06 6.71
C PHE A 285 0.73 18.89 6.47
N THR A 286 0.13 18.84 5.27
CA THR A 286 -1.15 19.51 5.03
C THR A 286 -2.29 18.88 5.84
N LEU A 287 -2.32 17.55 5.98
CA LEU A 287 -3.26 16.87 6.88
C LEU A 287 -3.07 17.36 8.32
N LEU A 288 -1.83 17.45 8.80
CA LEU A 288 -1.52 17.93 10.15
C LEU A 288 -1.97 19.36 10.36
N LYS A 289 -1.76 20.25 9.40
CA LYS A 289 -2.29 21.61 9.45
C LYS A 289 -3.80 21.62 9.66
N THR A 290 -4.54 20.78 8.93
CA THR A 290 -6.00 20.69 9.10
C THR A 290 -6.44 20.13 10.46
N LEU A 291 -5.63 19.24 11.06
CA LEU A 291 -5.85 18.69 12.39
C LEU A 291 -5.57 19.73 13.48
N MET A 292 -4.42 20.40 13.40
CA MET A 292 -3.96 21.37 14.40
C MET A 292 -4.80 22.64 14.43
N LEU A 293 -5.24 23.13 13.26
CA LEU A 293 -6.12 24.32 13.19
C LEU A 293 -7.50 24.09 13.82
N LYS A 294 -7.95 22.82 13.89
CA LYS A 294 -9.21 22.45 14.55
C LYS A 294 -9.01 22.05 16.01
N PHE A 295 -7.77 21.98 16.46
CA PHE A 295 -7.44 21.68 17.84
C PHE A 295 -7.51 22.97 18.66
N ASN A 296 -8.59 23.10 19.44
CA ASN A 296 -8.57 24.07 20.53
C ASN A 296 -7.52 23.60 21.53
N PHE A 297 -6.38 24.30 21.59
CA PHE A 297 -5.39 24.16 22.64
C PHE A 297 -6.03 24.57 23.98
N TYR A 298 -6.87 23.70 24.54
CA TYR A 298 -7.35 23.88 25.89
C TYR A 298 -6.16 23.72 26.82
N LYS A 299 -5.91 24.79 27.59
CA LYS A 299 -4.83 25.06 28.56
C LYS A 299 -4.57 23.99 29.63
N ASN A 300 -5.20 22.81 29.58
CA ASN A 300 -5.13 21.76 30.61
C ASN A 300 -4.21 20.57 30.25
N ILE A 301 -3.21 20.77 29.39
CA ILE A 301 -2.21 19.74 29.03
C ILE A 301 -1.31 19.33 30.21
N MET A 302 -1.33 20.03 31.34
CA MET A 302 -0.47 19.71 32.49
C MET A 302 -1.01 18.65 33.46
N LYS A 303 -2.18 18.04 33.22
CA LYS A 303 -2.65 16.88 34.00
C LYS A 303 -3.06 15.74 33.07
N ILE A 304 -2.07 15.16 32.38
CA ILE A 304 -2.27 13.93 31.62
C ILE A 304 -2.16 12.76 32.60
N GLU A 305 -3.31 12.22 33.00
CA GLU A 305 -3.37 10.91 33.65
C GLU A 305 -3.03 9.80 32.63
N ILE A 306 -1.94 9.09 32.95
CA ILE A 306 -1.24 8.03 32.20
C ILE A 306 -1.95 6.66 32.32
N LEU A 307 -3.29 6.60 32.35
CA LEU A 307 -3.96 5.41 32.88
C LEU A 307 -4.96 4.63 32.01
N SER A 308 -5.01 4.82 30.70
CA SER A 308 -5.79 3.90 29.84
C SER A 308 -5.22 3.59 28.46
N MET A 309 -3.89 3.69 28.31
CA MET A 309 -3.15 3.20 27.12
C MET A 309 -2.01 2.23 27.47
N LYS A 310 -2.04 1.66 28.69
CA LYS A 310 -0.96 0.82 29.23
C LYS A 310 -0.71 -0.50 28.50
N MET A 311 -1.58 -0.94 27.60
CA MET A 311 -1.40 -2.22 26.88
C MET A 311 -1.05 -2.06 25.40
N LEU A 312 -1.54 -1.02 24.71
CA LEU A 312 -1.33 -0.87 23.26
C LEU A 312 -0.04 -0.14 22.88
N ILE A 313 0.35 0.88 23.65
CA ILE A 313 1.58 1.64 23.38
C ILE A 313 2.84 0.80 23.67
N PRO A 314 2.97 0.09 24.80
CA PRO A 314 4.13 -0.76 25.03
C PRO A 314 4.16 -1.97 24.09
N THR A 315 3.02 -2.50 23.63
CA THR A 315 3.03 -3.58 22.62
C THR A 315 3.48 -3.09 21.26
N ILE A 316 3.11 -1.87 20.84
CA ILE A 316 3.62 -1.25 19.62
C ILE A 316 5.13 -1.02 19.73
N ILE A 317 5.61 -0.43 20.84
CA ILE A 317 7.04 -0.19 21.06
C ILE A 317 7.80 -1.53 21.12
N PHE A 318 7.23 -2.57 21.73
CA PHE A 318 7.82 -3.90 21.82
C PHE A 318 7.90 -4.64 20.47
N PHE A 319 6.86 -4.54 19.62
CA PHE A 319 6.92 -5.10 18.26
C PHE A 319 7.94 -4.34 17.38
N TYR A 320 8.05 -3.02 17.56
CA TYR A 320 9.05 -2.20 16.86
C TYR A 320 10.48 -2.45 17.35
N SER A 321 10.69 -2.69 18.65
CA SER A 321 12.01 -3.06 19.18
C SER A 321 12.39 -4.49 18.80
N MET A 322 11.44 -5.42 18.74
CA MET A 322 11.70 -6.79 18.31
C MET A 322 12.03 -6.88 16.82
N THR A 323 11.41 -6.06 15.97
CA THR A 323 11.80 -5.97 14.55
C THR A 323 13.18 -5.34 14.37
N PHE A 324 13.58 -4.40 15.23
CA PHE A 324 14.95 -3.86 15.26
C PHE A 324 16.00 -4.89 15.76
N LEU A 325 15.66 -5.73 16.75
CA LEU A 325 16.55 -6.79 17.24
C LEU A 325 16.79 -7.88 16.19
N ILE A 326 15.76 -8.24 15.41
CA ILE A 326 15.89 -9.18 14.29
C ILE A 326 16.82 -8.64 13.20
N PHE A 327 16.90 -7.31 13.04
CA PHE A 327 17.73 -6.64 12.05
C PHE A 327 19.23 -6.68 12.38
N ASN A 328 19.62 -6.58 13.65
CA ASN A 328 21.03 -6.67 14.05
C ASN A 328 21.58 -8.11 14.12
N LEU A 329 20.74 -9.12 13.88
CA LEU A 329 21.10 -10.54 13.95
C LEU A 329 21.26 -11.21 12.58
N ILE A 330 21.10 -10.46 11.48
CA ILE A 330 21.35 -10.88 10.09
C ILE A 330 22.40 -9.95 9.52
#